data_AF-A0A315WV94-F1
#
_entry.id   AF-A0A315WV94-F1
#
_cell.length_a   1.000
_cell.length_b   1.000
_cell.length_c   1.000
_cell.angle_alpha   90.00
_cell.angle_beta   90.00
_cell.angle_gamma   90.00
#
_symmetry.space_group_name_H-M   'P 1'
#
loop_
_entity.id
_entity.type
_entity.pdbx_description
1 polymer ?
#
loop_
_entity_poly.entity_id
_entity_poly.type
_entity_poly.pdbx_seq_one_letter_code
_entity_poly.pdbx_strand_id
1 'polypeptide(L)'
;MQTLPLQHHLSLASSRALAHQVVLNGTFDHDLIDGVTGAVCGLVRVVVEQCQKGLIARVELSGSVNTITFARRPDNSMRLTRFIESLANGVDLPIDLPEVDEFLLVSELESMLRCAVRERRGTYYLPVDGVEGLALLLRQSACDPKRAAFRFELAGGGLTMPVLLPSDRTLAYELLNGCVQEFVANYRTAA
;
A
#
# COMPACT_ATOMS: atom_id res chain seq x y z
N MET A 1 -8.23 -11.05 33.66
CA MET A 1 -7.47 -11.67 32.56
C MET A 1 -6.06 -11.10 32.61
N GLN A 2 -5.06 -11.94 32.85
CA GLN A 2 -3.66 -11.52 32.78
C GLN A 2 -3.29 -11.39 31.29
N THR A 3 -2.96 -10.18 30.85
CA THR A 3 -2.30 -9.96 29.55
C THR A 3 -0.92 -10.60 29.64
N LEU A 4 -0.72 -11.71 28.92
CA LEU A 4 0.62 -12.26 28.73
C LEU A 4 1.51 -11.17 28.11
N PRO A 5 2.74 -10.98 28.60
CA PRO A 5 3.66 -10.03 27.98
C PRO A 5 3.93 -10.45 26.54
N LEU A 6 3.87 -9.48 25.61
CA LEU A 6 4.20 -9.71 24.20
C LEU A 6 5.64 -10.21 24.09
N GLN A 7 5.83 -11.30 23.35
CA GLN A 7 7.16 -11.89 23.15
C GLN A 7 8.00 -11.03 22.21
N HIS A 8 7.39 -10.42 21.19
CA HIS A 8 8.05 -9.51 20.27
C HIS A 8 7.31 -8.18 20.21
N HIS A 9 8.05 -7.06 20.24
CA HIS A 9 7.46 -5.73 20.10
C HIS A 9 8.39 -4.79 19.34
N LEU A 10 7.86 -3.66 18.86
CA LEU A 10 8.72 -2.67 18.21
C LEU A 10 9.68 -2.04 19.22
N SER A 11 10.93 -1.83 18.83
CA SER A 11 11.86 -1.04 19.64
C SER A 11 11.30 0.36 19.91
N LEU A 12 11.64 0.97 21.05
CA LEU A 12 11.17 2.31 21.39
C LEU A 12 11.49 3.36 20.30
N ALA A 13 12.66 3.24 19.66
CA ALA A 13 13.05 4.08 18.54
C ALA A 13 12.14 3.86 17.33
N SER A 14 11.85 2.60 17.00
CA SER A 14 10.95 2.24 15.89
C SER A 14 9.51 2.72 16.14
N SER A 15 8.97 2.55 17.34
CA SER A 15 7.62 3.03 17.68
C SER A 15 7.51 4.55 17.59
N ARG A 16 8.54 5.28 18.04
CA ARG A 16 8.60 6.75 17.90
C ARG A 16 8.70 7.19 16.44
N ALA A 17 9.56 6.53 15.65
CA ALA A 17 9.68 6.81 14.22
C ALA A 17 8.35 6.56 13.49
N LEU A 18 7.70 5.43 13.76
CA LEU A 18 6.43 5.07 13.15
C LEU A 18 5.34 6.11 13.44
N ALA A 19 5.34 6.70 14.64
CA ALA A 19 4.39 7.75 15.01
C ALA A 19 4.47 9.00 14.11
N HIS A 20 5.65 9.32 13.59
CA HIS A 20 5.84 10.41 12.63
C HIS A 20 5.67 9.96 11.18
N GLN A 21 5.91 8.68 10.89
CA GLN A 21 5.90 8.14 9.53
C GLN A 21 4.52 7.71 9.04
N VAL A 22 3.58 7.43 9.95
CA VAL A 22 2.22 6.99 9.60
C VAL A 22 1.42 8.02 8.79
N VAL A 23 1.83 9.30 8.80
CA VAL A 23 1.22 10.38 8.01
C VAL A 23 1.93 10.64 6.68
N LEU A 24 2.99 9.90 6.40
CA LEU A 24 3.80 10.04 5.19
C LEU A 24 3.50 8.93 4.19
N ASN A 25 3.86 9.17 2.93
CA ASN A 25 3.97 8.12 1.92
C ASN A 25 5.41 7.58 1.94
N GLY A 26 5.60 6.28 2.11
CA GLY A 26 6.95 5.74 2.16
C GLY A 26 7.06 4.26 2.48
N THR A 27 8.31 3.81 2.57
CA THR A 27 8.69 2.48 3.02
C THR A 27 9.67 2.68 4.16
N PHE A 28 9.38 2.08 5.30
CA PHE A 28 10.07 2.30 6.56
C PHE A 28 10.44 0.94 7.15
N ASP A 29 11.71 0.76 7.50
CA ASP A 29 12.20 -0.45 8.14
C ASP A 29 12.27 -0.20 9.66
N HIS A 30 11.79 -1.16 10.45
CA HIS A 30 11.64 -1.07 11.89
C HIS A 30 12.17 -2.33 12.59
N ASP A 31 12.84 -2.15 13.72
CA ASP A 31 13.39 -3.25 14.52
C ASP A 31 12.34 -3.82 15.47
N LEU A 32 12.16 -5.14 15.40
CA LEU A 32 11.48 -5.92 16.43
C LEU A 32 12.47 -6.37 17.50
N ILE A 33 12.08 -6.24 18.75
CA ILE A 33 12.84 -6.68 19.91
C ILE A 33 12.11 -7.80 20.64
N ASP A 34 12.88 -8.77 21.12
CA ASP A 34 12.40 -9.81 22.02
C ASP A 34 12.19 -9.22 23.42
N GLY A 35 10.99 -9.40 23.97
CA GLY A 35 10.58 -8.79 25.23
C GLY A 35 11.24 -9.38 26.48
N VAL A 36 11.91 -10.53 26.36
CA VAL A 36 12.62 -11.19 27.47
C VAL A 36 14.08 -10.78 27.49
N THR A 37 14.73 -10.75 26.33
CA THR A 37 16.17 -10.51 26.17
C THR A 37 16.50 -9.06 25.83
N GLY A 38 15.54 -8.30 25.29
CA GLY A 38 15.75 -6.96 24.75
C GLY A 38 16.56 -6.92 23.44
N ALA A 39 16.92 -8.08 22.89
CA ALA A 39 17.71 -8.18 21.67
C ALA A 39 16.83 -7.96 20.43
N VAL A 40 17.41 -7.37 19.38
CA VAL A 40 16.75 -7.29 18.07
C VAL A 40 16.58 -8.69 17.50
N CYS A 41 15.34 -9.10 17.28
CA CYS A 41 14.97 -10.45 16.82
C CYS A 41 14.48 -10.47 15.37
N GLY A 42 14.21 -9.30 14.77
CA GLY A 42 13.77 -9.22 13.39
C GLY A 42 13.62 -7.80 12.86
N LEU A 43 13.42 -7.70 11.55
CA LEU A 43 13.13 -6.46 10.84
C LEU A 43 11.71 -6.53 10.27
N VAL A 44 10.94 -5.47 10.46
CA VAL A 44 9.62 -5.27 9.85
C VAL A 44 9.75 -4.16 8.82
N ARG A 45 9.27 -4.43 7.61
CA ARG A 45 9.12 -3.38 6.59
C ARG A 45 7.68 -2.93 6.51
N VAL A 46 7.45 -1.65 6.69
CA VAL A 46 6.14 -1.02 6.65
C VAL A 46 6.07 -0.07 5.46
N VAL A 47 5.15 -0.33 4.55
CA VAL A 47 4.80 0.57 3.46
C VAL A 47 3.54 1.32 3.85
N VAL A 48 3.59 2.65 3.88
CA VAL A 48 2.44 3.51 4.17
C VAL A 48 2.06 4.29 2.92
N GLU A 49 0.79 4.24 2.56
CA GLU A 49 0.21 4.97 1.43
C GLU A 49 -1.02 5.77 1.87
N GLN A 50 -0.90 7.08 1.86
CA GLN A 50 -1.98 8.04 2.09
C GLN A 50 -2.95 8.00 0.92
N CYS A 51 -4.17 7.57 1.19
CA CYS A 51 -5.25 7.41 0.24
C CYS A 51 -6.26 8.56 0.37
N GLN A 52 -7.23 8.63 -0.55
CA GLN A 52 -8.20 9.74 -0.56
C GLN A 52 -9.02 9.79 0.75
N LYS A 53 -9.51 8.65 1.24
CA LYS A 53 -10.38 8.57 2.43
C LYS A 53 -9.70 7.99 3.68
N GLY A 54 -8.44 7.57 3.58
CA GLY A 54 -7.76 6.84 4.65
C GLY A 54 -6.28 6.66 4.36
N LEU A 55 -5.68 5.62 4.94
CA LEU A 55 -4.36 5.13 4.56
C LEU A 55 -4.37 3.62 4.45
N ILE A 56 -3.50 3.09 3.60
CA ILE A 56 -3.15 1.67 3.56
C ILE A 56 -1.77 1.51 4.18
N ALA A 57 -1.63 0.54 5.06
CA ALA A 57 -0.35 0.06 5.56
C ALA A 57 -0.14 -1.39 5.14
N ARG A 58 0.97 -1.67 4.45
CA ARG A 58 1.42 -3.02 4.12
C ARG A 58 2.63 -3.35 4.99
N VAL A 59 2.51 -4.39 5.79
CA VAL A 59 3.51 -4.87 6.73
C VAL A 59 4.12 -6.16 6.18
N GLU A 60 5.42 -6.15 5.96
CA GLU A 60 6.20 -7.31 5.54
C GLU A 60 7.05 -7.78 6.73
N LEU A 61 6.79 -9.00 7.18
CA LEU A 61 7.44 -9.61 8.34
C LEU A 61 7.67 -11.10 8.09
N SER A 62 8.92 -11.55 8.20
CA SER A 62 9.32 -12.96 8.09
C SER A 62 8.79 -13.66 6.83
N GLY A 63 8.75 -12.94 5.71
CA GLY A 63 8.24 -13.43 4.43
C GLY A 63 6.72 -13.39 4.27
N SER A 64 5.97 -13.04 5.32
CA SER A 64 4.54 -12.74 5.23
C SER A 64 4.32 -11.29 4.82
N VAL A 65 3.23 -11.04 4.08
CA VAL A 65 2.79 -9.71 3.66
C VAL A 65 1.35 -9.55 4.10
N ASN A 66 1.10 -8.58 4.97
CA ASN A 66 -0.23 -8.31 5.51
C ASN A 66 -0.58 -6.85 5.27
N THR A 67 -1.84 -6.59 4.93
CA THR A 67 -2.31 -5.24 4.62
C THR A 67 -3.44 -4.86 5.56
N ILE A 68 -3.42 -3.62 6.03
CA ILE A 68 -4.48 -3.03 6.84
C ILE A 68 -4.82 -1.63 6.32
N THR A 69 -6.10 -1.27 6.41
CA THR A 69 -6.60 0.06 6.05
C THR A 69 -7.06 0.77 7.32
N PHE A 70 -6.72 2.05 7.46
CA PHE A 70 -7.19 2.88 8.57
C PHE A 70 -7.93 4.12 8.06
N ALA A 71 -8.99 4.52 8.77
CA ALA A 71 -9.51 5.87 8.69
C ALA A 71 -8.45 6.87 9.17
N ARG A 72 -8.57 8.14 8.80
CA ARG A 72 -7.64 9.18 9.27
C ARG A 72 -7.94 9.51 10.72
N ARG A 73 -7.15 8.95 11.64
CA ARG A 73 -7.29 9.15 13.07
C ARG A 73 -5.94 9.44 13.74
N PRO A 74 -5.94 10.19 14.86
CA PRO A 74 -4.71 10.55 15.57
C PRO A 74 -4.02 9.33 16.23
N ASP A 75 -4.75 8.23 16.46
CA ASP A 75 -4.25 7.00 17.08
C ASP A 75 -3.71 5.97 16.07
N ASN A 76 -3.66 6.29 14.78
CA ASN A 76 -3.21 5.37 13.73
C ASN A 76 -1.80 4.79 13.97
N SER A 77 -0.90 5.55 14.60
CA SER A 77 0.43 5.06 14.96
C SER A 77 0.40 3.92 15.98
N MET A 78 -0.42 4.07 17.02
CA MET A 78 -0.66 3.04 18.03
C MET A 78 -1.35 1.83 17.41
N ARG A 79 -2.37 2.05 16.56
CA ARG A 79 -3.11 0.98 15.88
C ARG A 79 -2.20 0.17 14.95
N LEU A 80 -1.34 0.84 14.18
CA LEU A 80 -0.36 0.19 13.32
C LEU A 80 0.72 -0.55 14.12
N THR A 81 1.17 0.03 15.24
CA THR A 81 2.10 -0.66 16.17
C THR A 81 1.48 -1.96 16.67
N ARG A 82 0.23 -1.91 17.19
CA ARG A 82 -0.48 -3.11 17.65
C ARG A 82 -0.66 -4.13 16.53
N PHE A 83 -0.97 -3.69 15.31
CA PHE A 83 -1.07 -4.61 14.17
C PHE A 83 0.25 -5.32 13.87
N ILE A 84 1.38 -4.60 13.86
CA ILE A 84 2.70 -5.20 13.68
C ILE A 84 3.02 -6.21 14.80
N GLU A 85 2.70 -5.85 16.04
CA GLU A 85 2.92 -6.71 17.21
C GLU A 85 2.01 -7.95 17.19
N SER A 86 0.75 -7.81 16.76
CA SER A 86 -0.15 -8.94 16.52
C SER A 86 0.46 -9.94 15.55
N LEU A 87 0.96 -9.45 14.41
CA LEU A 87 1.60 -10.26 13.39
C LEU A 87 2.89 -10.93 13.91
N ALA A 88 3.70 -10.21 14.68
CA ALA A 88 4.97 -10.73 15.21
C ALA A 88 4.80 -11.79 16.29
N ASN A 89 3.66 -11.81 16.98
CA ASN A 89 3.34 -12.77 18.03
C ASN A 89 2.34 -13.85 17.57
N GLY A 90 1.79 -13.74 16.37
CA GLY A 90 0.78 -14.67 15.87
C GLY A 90 -0.52 -14.65 16.69
N VAL A 91 -0.86 -13.49 17.26
CA VAL A 91 -2.06 -13.30 18.10
C VAL A 91 -2.83 -12.08 17.62
N ASP A 92 -4.16 -12.14 17.70
CA ASP A 92 -5.00 -10.98 17.44
C ASP A 92 -5.00 -10.06 18.65
N LEU A 93 -4.09 -9.06 18.68
CA LEU A 93 -4.18 -8.00 19.67
C LEU A 93 -5.36 -7.08 19.33
N PRO A 94 -6.07 -6.57 20.34
CA PRO A 94 -7.13 -5.60 20.12
C PRO A 94 -6.53 -4.31 19.54
N ILE A 95 -6.55 -4.22 18.23
CA ILE A 95 -6.57 -2.96 17.49
C ILE A 95 -7.95 -2.41 17.79
N ASP A 96 -8.05 -1.22 18.40
CA ASP A 96 -9.35 -0.61 18.67
C ASP A 96 -10.22 -0.78 17.43
N LEU A 97 -11.33 -1.52 17.60
CA LEU A 97 -12.05 -2.22 16.54
C LEU A 97 -12.06 -1.34 15.29
N PRO A 98 -11.56 -1.82 14.13
CA PRO A 98 -11.71 -1.06 12.90
C PRO A 98 -13.18 -0.63 12.83
N GLU A 99 -13.40 0.68 12.73
CA GLU A 99 -14.75 1.19 12.54
C GLU A 99 -15.35 0.39 11.38
N VAL A 100 -16.59 -0.05 11.55
CA VAL A 100 -17.31 -0.81 10.52
C VAL A 100 -17.07 -0.08 9.20
N ASP A 101 -16.51 -0.79 8.23
CA ASP A 101 -16.17 -0.32 6.88
C ASP A 101 -14.80 0.37 6.66
N GLU A 102 -13.86 0.36 7.61
CA GLU A 102 -12.50 0.88 7.34
C GLU A 102 -11.81 0.19 6.15
N PHE A 103 -12.08 -1.10 5.95
CA PHE A 103 -11.59 -1.86 4.80
C PHE A 103 -12.19 -1.41 3.45
N LEU A 104 -13.32 -0.69 3.47
CA LEU A 104 -13.98 -0.12 2.27
C LEU A 104 -13.50 1.31 1.95
N LEU A 105 -12.69 1.93 2.82
CA LEU A 105 -12.26 3.31 2.62
C LEU A 105 -11.36 3.49 1.40
N VAL A 106 -10.61 2.44 1.05
CA VAL A 106 -9.71 2.47 -0.10
C VAL A 106 -10.15 1.42 -1.09
N SER A 107 -10.51 1.88 -2.29
CA SER A 107 -10.93 0.99 -3.37
C SER A 107 -9.79 0.06 -3.81
N GLU A 108 -10.14 -1.12 -4.31
CA GLU A 108 -9.17 -2.05 -4.88
C GLU A 108 -8.38 -1.41 -6.03
N LEU A 109 -9.06 -0.59 -6.85
CA LEU A 109 -8.43 0.18 -7.92
C LEU A 109 -7.36 1.15 -7.38
N GLU A 110 -7.70 1.94 -6.37
CA GLU A 110 -6.74 2.89 -5.75
C GLU A 110 -5.53 2.13 -5.19
N SER A 111 -5.77 1.05 -4.44
CA SER A 111 -4.71 0.19 -3.89
C SER A 111 -3.80 -0.37 -4.99
N MET A 112 -4.39 -0.88 -6.08
CA MET A 112 -3.65 -1.46 -7.19
C MET A 112 -2.82 -0.41 -7.94
N LEU A 113 -3.36 0.77 -8.20
CA LEU A 113 -2.64 1.87 -8.86
C LEU A 113 -1.47 2.35 -8.00
N ARG A 114 -1.64 2.48 -6.69
CA ARG A 114 -0.57 2.88 -5.78
C ARG A 114 0.54 1.82 -5.71
N CYS A 115 0.16 0.55 -5.64
CA CYS A 115 1.10 -0.56 -5.76
C CYS A 115 1.88 -0.49 -7.09
N ALA A 116 1.21 -0.24 -8.21
CA ALA A 116 1.83 -0.09 -9.52
C ALA A 116 2.83 1.09 -9.57
N VAL A 117 2.48 2.23 -8.98
CA VAL A 117 3.38 3.40 -8.85
C VAL A 117 4.60 3.09 -7.99
N ARG A 118 4.43 2.31 -6.92
CA ARG A 118 5.51 1.92 -6.01
C ARG A 118 6.49 0.97 -6.69
N GLU A 119 5.98 -0.09 -7.32
CA GLU A 119 6.80 -1.12 -7.97
C GLU A 119 7.38 -0.67 -9.32
N ARG A 120 6.70 0.26 -10.02
CA ARG A 120 7.10 0.80 -11.34
C ARG A 120 7.32 -0.24 -12.43
N ARG A 121 6.84 -1.46 -12.23
CA ARG A 121 6.97 -2.59 -13.16
C ARG A 121 5.82 -3.55 -12.96
N GLY A 122 5.56 -4.36 -13.98
CA GLY A 122 4.58 -5.43 -13.94
C GLY A 122 3.35 -5.15 -14.79
N THR A 123 2.41 -6.08 -14.76
CA THR A 123 1.12 -5.98 -15.43
C THR A 123 0.04 -6.05 -14.35
N TYR A 124 -0.86 -5.09 -14.35
CA TYR A 124 -1.91 -4.93 -13.35
C TYR A 124 -3.26 -4.96 -14.05
N TYR A 125 -4.11 -5.93 -13.70
CA TYR A 125 -5.47 -6.05 -14.23
C TYR A 125 -6.41 -5.23 -13.37
N LEU A 126 -6.88 -4.11 -13.92
CA LEU A 126 -7.55 -3.09 -13.13
C LEU A 126 -9.00 -3.51 -12.83
N PRO A 127 -9.42 -3.51 -11.55
CA PRO A 127 -10.77 -3.89 -11.15
C PRO A 127 -11.72 -2.73 -11.42
N VAL A 128 -12.16 -2.61 -12.67
CA VAL A 128 -13.05 -1.56 -13.14
C VAL A 128 -14.40 -2.17 -13.53
N ASP A 129 -15.44 -1.79 -12.79
CA ASP A 129 -16.80 -2.26 -13.05
C ASP A 129 -17.26 -1.90 -14.48
N GLY A 130 -17.61 -2.94 -15.23
CA GLY A 130 -18.09 -2.84 -16.61
C GLY A 130 -17.01 -2.71 -17.68
N VAL A 131 -15.72 -2.82 -17.32
CA VAL A 131 -14.61 -2.80 -18.28
C VAL A 131 -13.70 -4.00 -18.05
N GLU A 132 -14.10 -5.16 -18.57
CA GLU A 132 -13.34 -6.40 -18.41
C GLU A 132 -12.04 -6.38 -19.22
N GLY A 133 -10.96 -6.84 -18.59
CA GLY A 133 -9.66 -7.00 -19.26
C GLY A 133 -8.87 -5.72 -19.47
N LEU A 134 -9.21 -4.62 -18.79
CA LEU A 134 -8.36 -3.43 -18.74
C LEU A 134 -7.09 -3.73 -17.94
N ALA A 135 -5.93 -3.56 -18.58
CA ALA A 135 -4.63 -3.82 -17.99
C ALA A 135 -3.73 -2.57 -18.07
N LEU A 136 -3.04 -2.28 -16.96
CA LEU A 136 -1.95 -1.33 -16.88
C LEU A 136 -0.62 -2.09 -16.99
N LEU A 137 0.17 -1.77 -18.01
CA LEU A 137 1.50 -2.35 -18.17
C LEU A 137 2.55 -1.30 -17.83
N LEU A 138 3.43 -1.64 -16.89
CA LEU A 138 4.59 -0.85 -16.52
C LEU A 138 5.88 -1.59 -16.89
N ARG A 139 6.74 -0.93 -17.66
CA ARG A 139 8.03 -1.47 -18.11
C ARG A 139 9.10 -0.39 -17.98
N GLN A 140 10.35 -0.81 -17.85
CA GLN A 140 11.46 0.14 -17.91
C GLN A 140 11.50 0.80 -19.29
N SER A 141 11.68 2.12 -19.32
CA SER A 141 11.70 2.86 -20.59
C SER A 141 12.98 2.55 -21.36
N ALA A 142 12.82 2.26 -22.66
CA ALA A 142 13.95 2.08 -23.56
C ALA A 142 14.74 3.39 -23.79
N CYS A 143 14.06 4.55 -23.70
CA CYS A 143 14.66 5.86 -23.95
C CYS A 143 15.24 6.51 -22.68
N ASP A 144 14.75 6.11 -21.51
CA ASP A 144 15.27 6.57 -20.21
C ASP A 144 15.24 5.39 -19.22
N PRO A 145 16.34 4.64 -19.08
CA PRO A 145 16.39 3.48 -18.20
C PRO A 145 16.13 3.79 -16.73
N LYS A 146 16.19 5.06 -16.30
CA LYS A 146 15.91 5.44 -14.91
C LYS A 146 14.41 5.59 -14.65
N ARG A 147 13.58 5.58 -15.70
CA ARG A 147 12.14 5.79 -15.60
C ARG A 147 11.38 4.59 -16.12
N ALA A 148 10.21 4.36 -15.54
CA ALA A 148 9.24 3.45 -16.10
C ALA A 148 8.41 4.17 -17.17
N ALA A 149 8.00 3.44 -18.20
CA ALA A 149 6.93 3.82 -19.10
C ALA A 149 5.71 2.96 -18.80
N PHE A 150 4.52 3.53 -18.96
CA PHE A 150 3.26 2.82 -18.82
C PHE A 150 2.45 2.87 -20.13
N ARG A 151 1.60 1.87 -20.32
CA ARG A 151 0.52 1.90 -21.31
C ARG A 151 -0.69 1.14 -20.80
N PHE A 152 -1.85 1.45 -21.35
CA PHE A 152 -3.06 0.68 -21.10
C PHE A 152 -3.37 -0.26 -22.26
N GLU A 153 -3.85 -1.45 -21.92
CA GLU A 153 -4.35 -2.46 -22.85
C GLU A 153 -5.76 -2.86 -22.46
N LEU A 154 -6.61 -3.17 -23.44
CA LEU A 154 -7.94 -3.73 -23.24
C LEU A 154 -8.05 -5.00 -24.09
N ALA A 155 -8.32 -6.13 -23.45
CA ALA A 155 -8.38 -7.44 -24.11
C ALA A 155 -7.13 -7.74 -24.98
N GLY A 156 -5.95 -7.28 -24.54
CA GLY A 156 -4.68 -7.45 -25.26
C GLY A 156 -4.42 -6.44 -26.39
N GLY A 157 -5.37 -5.58 -26.72
CA GLY A 157 -5.19 -4.46 -27.64
C GLY A 157 -4.64 -3.22 -26.93
N GLY A 158 -3.59 -2.60 -27.48
CA GLY A 158 -3.03 -1.36 -26.94
C GLY A 158 -3.98 -0.17 -27.09
N LEU A 159 -4.39 0.43 -25.96
CA LEU A 159 -5.20 1.65 -25.94
C LEU A 159 -4.35 2.91 -26.06
N THR A 160 -3.13 2.88 -25.53
CA THR A 160 -2.23 4.03 -25.53
C THR A 160 -0.85 3.69 -26.04
N MET A 161 -0.16 4.68 -26.59
CA MET A 161 1.28 4.63 -26.74
C MET A 161 1.96 4.63 -25.35
N PRO A 162 3.16 4.08 -25.21
CA PRO A 162 3.92 4.15 -23.96
C PRO A 162 4.21 5.61 -23.55
N VAL A 163 3.86 5.96 -22.31
CA VAL A 163 4.11 7.29 -21.71
C VAL A 163 5.05 7.13 -20.52
N LEU A 164 5.98 8.06 -20.35
CA LEU A 164 6.89 8.03 -19.20
C LEU A 164 6.12 8.33 -17.91
N LEU A 165 6.23 7.43 -16.94
CA LEU A 165 5.68 7.64 -15.60
C LEU A 165 6.46 8.75 -14.88
N PRO A 166 5.79 9.69 -14.21
CA PRO A 166 6.44 10.68 -13.35
C PRO A 166 7.34 10.03 -12.28
N SER A 167 8.41 10.73 -11.91
CA SER A 167 9.27 10.30 -10.79
C SER A 167 8.61 10.58 -9.44
N ASP A 168 7.83 11.64 -9.35
CA ASP A 168 7.00 11.91 -8.18
C ASP A 168 5.84 10.89 -8.09
N ARG A 169 5.65 10.28 -6.92
CA ARG A 169 4.66 9.22 -6.72
C ARG A 169 3.23 9.75 -6.72
N THR A 170 3.01 10.95 -6.21
CA THR A 170 1.68 11.57 -6.16
C THR A 170 1.22 11.91 -7.58
N LEU A 171 2.08 12.58 -8.36
CA LEU A 171 1.81 12.90 -9.76
C LEU A 171 1.64 11.63 -10.61
N ALA A 172 2.43 10.58 -10.35
CA ALA A 172 2.29 9.31 -11.05
C ALA A 172 0.93 8.65 -10.77
N TYR A 173 0.47 8.66 -9.51
CA TYR A 173 -0.85 8.15 -9.15
C TYR A 173 -1.97 8.98 -9.79
N GLU A 174 -1.91 10.31 -9.69
CA GLU A 174 -2.91 11.21 -10.26
C GLU A 174 -3.04 11.04 -11.77
N LEU A 175 -1.90 10.91 -12.48
CA LEU A 175 -1.88 10.65 -13.92
C LEU A 175 -2.56 9.31 -14.24
N LEU A 176 -2.15 8.23 -13.58
CA LEU A 176 -2.71 6.91 -13.85
C LEU A 176 -4.21 6.85 -13.53
N ASN A 177 -4.63 7.38 -12.39
CA ASN A 177 -6.03 7.43 -12.00
C ASN A 177 -6.83 8.30 -12.99
N GLY A 178 -6.33 9.46 -13.38
CA GLY A 178 -6.95 10.33 -14.39
C GLY A 178 -7.16 9.61 -15.71
N CYS A 179 -6.12 8.94 -16.23
CA CYS A 179 -6.22 8.14 -17.45
C CYS A 179 -7.29 7.04 -17.32
N VAL A 180 -7.33 6.31 -16.20
CA VAL A 180 -8.35 5.27 -15.97
C VAL A 180 -9.75 5.88 -15.99
N GLN A 181 -9.99 6.98 -15.26
CA GLN A 181 -11.31 7.63 -15.25
C GLN A 181 -11.74 8.07 -16.65
N GLU A 182 -10.83 8.65 -17.44
CA GLU A 182 -11.10 9.04 -18.82
C GLU A 182 -11.43 7.84 -19.72
N PHE A 183 -10.66 6.74 -19.62
CA PHE A 183 -10.96 5.53 -20.41
C PHE A 183 -12.31 4.94 -20.06
N VAL A 184 -12.66 4.89 -18.78
CA VAL A 184 -13.93 4.36 -18.31
C VAL A 184 -15.09 5.23 -18.77
N ALA A 185 -14.95 6.55 -18.66
CA ALA A 185 -15.97 7.47 -19.15
C ALA A 185 -16.18 7.32 -20.67
N ASN A 186 -15.10 7.24 -21.45
CA ASN A 186 -15.18 7.09 -22.90
C ASN A 186 -15.77 5.74 -23.30
N TYR A 187 -15.35 4.65 -22.66
CA TYR A 187 -15.87 3.31 -22.94
C TYR A 187 -17.37 3.21 -22.66
N ARG A 188 -17.83 3.73 -21.50
CA ARG A 188 -19.25 3.75 -21.14
C ARG A 188 -20.11 4.64 -22.04
N THR A 189 -19.51 5.62 -22.71
CA THR A 189 -20.23 6.48 -23.67
C THR A 189 -20.32 5.85 -25.05
N ALA A 190 -19.34 5.02 -25.42
CA ALA A 190 -19.24 4.39 -26.74
C ALA A 190 -19.92 3.01 -26.83
N ALA A 191 -20.08 2.32 -25.69
CA ALA A 191 -20.81 1.05 -25.56
C ALA A 191 -22.33 1.27 -25.53
#